data_AF-A0AB38CTF6-F1
#
_entry.id   AF-A0AB38CTF6-F1
#
_cell.length_a   1.000
_cell.length_b   1.000
_cell.length_c   1.000
_cell.angle_alpha   90.00
_cell.angle_beta   90.00
_cell.angle_gamma   90.00
#
_symmetry.space_group_name_H-M   'P 1'
#
loop_
_entity.id
_entity.type
_entity.pdbx_description
1 polymer ?
#
loop_
_entity_poly.entity_id
_entity_poly.type
_entity_poly.pdbx_seq_one_letter_code
_entity_poly.pdbx_strand_id
1 'polypeptide(L)'
;MRVHLFLVLAMITSLLMSACGTEKSESGPDDRNEVVAAALARIEADLGKPVKLEVRNFHRAGDWAFLDGQLQDTSGQPVDYSGTPFAEAAANGGKSKRYDGLLKKTGPKWSILESAIGPTDVPWEGWKAKYPEAPPQIWP
;
A
#
# COMPACT_ATOMS: atom_id res chain seq x y z
N MET A 1 -48.12 38.01 44.63
CA MET A 1 -46.79 38.59 44.37
C MET A 1 -45.90 37.46 43.88
N ARG A 2 -45.55 37.47 42.58
CA ARG A 2 -44.17 37.69 42.10
C ARG A 2 -43.22 36.57 42.58
N VAL A 3 -42.99 35.53 41.76
CA VAL A 3 -41.96 35.49 40.69
C VAL A 3 -40.66 34.86 41.22
N HIS A 4 -40.45 33.63 40.74
CA HIS A 4 -39.22 32.93 40.35
C HIS A 4 -38.20 32.37 41.37
N LEU A 5 -37.66 31.22 40.92
CA LEU A 5 -36.22 30.84 40.89
C LEU A 5 -35.60 30.43 42.24
N PHE A 6 -35.10 29.21 42.46
CA PHE A 6 -34.09 28.50 41.66
C PHE A 6 -34.16 26.99 41.92
N LEU A 7 -34.16 26.22 40.82
CA LEU A 7 -33.94 24.79 40.75
C LEU A 7 -32.43 24.56 40.59
N VAL A 8 -31.79 23.69 41.38
CA VAL A 8 -30.42 23.21 41.12
C VAL A 8 -30.44 21.69 41.12
N LEU A 9 -30.69 21.14 39.94
CA LEU A 9 -30.52 19.74 39.60
C LEU A 9 -29.17 19.61 38.89
N ALA A 10 -28.14 19.17 39.59
CA ALA A 10 -26.85 18.84 39.00
C ALA A 10 -26.90 17.41 38.43
N MET A 11 -27.43 17.27 37.21
CA MET A 11 -27.34 16.04 36.41
C MET A 11 -26.33 16.26 35.29
N ILE A 12 -25.17 15.63 35.45
CA ILE A 12 -24.07 15.52 34.50
C ILE A 12 -24.64 14.97 33.18
N THR A 13 -24.74 15.83 32.16
CA THR A 13 -25.16 15.43 30.81
C THR A 13 -23.91 15.15 30.00
N SER A 14 -23.78 13.87 29.66
CA SER A 14 -22.68 13.26 28.94
C SER A 14 -22.37 13.93 27.60
N LEU A 15 -21.07 14.04 27.33
CA LEU A 15 -20.51 14.30 26.00
C LEU A 15 -21.02 13.24 25.00
N LEU A 16 -21.71 13.69 23.95
CA LEU A 16 -21.68 13.05 22.64
C LEU A 16 -21.59 14.17 21.60
N MET A 17 -20.40 14.71 21.45
CA MET A 17 -20.08 15.58 20.33
C MET A 17 -19.99 14.69 19.10
N SER A 18 -21.08 14.68 18.33
CA SER A 18 -21.16 14.05 17.02
C SER A 18 -20.14 14.70 16.10
N ALA A 19 -18.99 14.05 15.90
CA ALA A 19 -18.09 14.38 14.81
C ALA A 19 -18.66 13.75 13.53
N CYS A 20 -19.55 14.50 12.88
CA CYS A 20 -20.02 14.19 11.55
C CYS A 20 -18.85 14.33 10.55
N GLY A 21 -18.54 13.22 9.89
CA GLY A 21 -17.86 13.07 8.60
C GLY A 21 -16.91 14.16 8.11
N THR A 22 -15.63 13.82 8.03
CA THR A 22 -14.79 14.17 6.87
C THR A 22 -13.83 13.01 6.61
N GLU A 23 -14.36 11.89 6.13
CA GLU A 23 -13.55 10.81 5.55
C GLU A 23 -13.34 11.11 4.06
N LYS A 24 -12.74 12.26 3.76
CA LYS A 24 -12.16 12.48 2.44
C LYS A 24 -10.68 12.13 2.56
N SER A 25 -10.38 10.83 2.63
CA SER A 25 -9.02 10.33 2.39
C SER A 25 -8.73 10.45 0.89
N GLU A 26 -8.64 11.70 0.42
CA GLU A 26 -7.93 12.01 -0.81
C GLU A 26 -6.50 11.50 -0.62
N SER A 27 -6.12 10.50 -1.40
CA SER A 27 -4.79 9.89 -1.41
C SER A 27 -3.72 10.98 -1.47
N GLY A 28 -3.11 11.30 -0.33
CA GLY A 28 -2.04 12.28 -0.25
C GLY A 28 -0.69 11.70 -0.67
N PRO A 29 0.34 12.54 -0.90
CA PRO A 29 1.71 12.07 -1.13
C PRO A 29 2.22 11.18 0.01
N ASP A 30 1.73 11.38 1.24
CA ASP A 30 2.09 10.58 2.40
C ASP A 30 1.63 9.11 2.27
N ASP A 31 0.39 8.87 1.81
CA ASP A 31 -0.11 7.51 1.57
C ASP A 31 0.68 6.79 0.47
N ARG A 32 1.06 7.52 -0.60
CA ARG A 32 1.91 6.93 -1.67
C ARG A 32 3.28 6.54 -1.13
N ASN A 33 3.91 7.42 -0.36
CA ASN A 33 5.24 7.16 0.19
C ASN A 33 5.24 5.98 1.16
N GLU A 34 4.21 5.84 2.00
CA GLU A 34 4.07 4.70 2.91
C GLU A 34 3.90 3.37 2.15
N VAL A 35 3.06 3.35 1.11
CA VAL A 35 2.87 2.15 0.27
C VAL A 35 4.17 1.75 -0.43
N VAL A 36 4.88 2.73 -1.01
CA VAL A 36 6.16 2.49 -1.68
C VAL A 36 7.22 2.04 -0.68
N ALA A 37 7.26 2.60 0.52
CA ALA A 37 8.17 2.17 1.58
C ALA A 37 7.89 0.73 2.03
N ALA A 38 6.62 0.34 2.17
CA ALA A 38 6.24 -1.03 2.50
C ALA A 38 6.64 -2.02 1.39
N ALA A 39 6.45 -1.66 0.12
CA ALA A 39 6.91 -2.45 -1.01
C ALA A 39 8.43 -2.56 -1.05
N LEU A 40 9.16 -1.44 -0.88
CA LEU A 40 10.61 -1.43 -0.88
C LEU A 40 11.20 -2.31 0.22
N ALA A 41 10.68 -2.19 1.45
CA ALA A 41 11.11 -3.04 2.57
C ALA A 41 10.92 -4.54 2.26
N ARG A 42 9.80 -4.90 1.63
CA ARG A 42 9.55 -6.29 1.19
C ARG A 42 10.53 -6.72 0.11
N ILE A 43 10.78 -5.88 -0.89
CA ILE A 43 11.70 -6.17 -1.99
C ILE A 43 13.13 -6.41 -1.47
N GLU A 44 13.62 -5.52 -0.61
CA GLU A 44 14.97 -5.62 -0.05
C GLU A 44 15.13 -6.86 0.83
N ALA A 45 14.10 -7.21 1.61
CA ALA A 45 14.07 -8.43 2.40
C ALA A 45 14.14 -9.69 1.52
N ASP A 46 13.35 -9.75 0.44
CA ASP A 46 13.32 -10.90 -0.47
C ASP A 46 14.61 -11.00 -1.33
N LEU A 47 15.22 -9.87 -1.69
CA LEU A 47 16.47 -9.84 -2.44
C LEU A 47 17.72 -10.06 -1.57
N GLY A 48 17.63 -9.73 -0.27
CA GLY A 48 18.77 -9.73 0.65
C GLY A 48 19.76 -8.59 0.40
N LYS A 49 19.35 -7.51 -0.30
CA LYS A 49 20.21 -6.36 -0.61
C LYS A 49 19.40 -5.08 -0.89
N PRO A 50 19.99 -3.89 -0.67
CA PRO A 50 19.31 -2.64 -0.93
C PRO A 50 19.09 -2.41 -2.42
N VAL A 51 17.95 -1.82 -2.76
CA VAL A 51 17.58 -1.48 -4.15
C VAL A 51 16.79 -0.18 -4.19
N LYS A 52 16.46 0.28 -5.39
CA LYS A 52 15.52 1.36 -5.64
C LYS A 52 14.35 0.82 -6.45
N LEU A 53 13.17 1.39 -6.22
CA LEU A 53 11.98 1.14 -7.02
C LEU A 53 11.60 2.41 -7.78
N GLU A 54 11.79 2.39 -9.09
CA GLU A 54 11.24 3.40 -10.00
C GLU A 54 9.77 3.05 -10.26
N VAL A 55 8.88 3.58 -9.43
CA VAL A 55 7.43 3.37 -9.55
C VAL A 55 6.91 3.97 -10.86
N ARG A 56 6.28 3.15 -11.68
CA ARG A 56 5.71 3.55 -12.98
C ARG A 56 4.20 3.75 -12.89
N ASN A 57 3.50 2.77 -12.34
CA ASN A 57 2.06 2.88 -12.06
C ASN A 57 1.81 2.81 -10.56
N PHE A 58 0.90 3.65 -10.10
CA PHE A 58 0.44 3.66 -8.72
C PHE A 58 -1.05 3.99 -8.72
N HIS A 59 -1.89 3.01 -8.40
CA HIS A 59 -3.33 3.18 -8.34
C HIS A 59 -3.80 2.88 -6.92
N ARG A 60 -4.64 3.74 -6.36
CA ARG A 60 -5.23 3.57 -5.02
C ARG A 60 -6.72 3.82 -5.07
N ALA A 61 -7.47 3.00 -4.32
CA ALA A 61 -8.88 3.22 -4.04
C ALA A 61 -9.21 2.76 -2.63
N GLY A 62 -9.61 3.70 -1.77
CA GLY A 62 -9.86 3.44 -0.35
C GLY A 62 -8.63 2.80 0.31
N ASP A 63 -8.84 1.65 0.94
CA ASP A 63 -7.77 0.91 1.63
C ASP A 63 -6.96 -0.02 0.72
N TRP A 64 -7.12 0.07 -0.60
CA TRP A 64 -6.39 -0.76 -1.56
C TRP A 64 -5.42 0.06 -2.39
N ALA A 65 -4.23 -0.49 -2.62
CA ALA A 65 -3.26 0.07 -3.54
C ALA A 65 -2.62 -1.03 -4.40
N PHE A 66 -2.44 -0.72 -5.68
CA PHE A 66 -1.60 -1.46 -6.59
C PHE A 66 -0.46 -0.56 -7.04
N LEU A 67 0.74 -1.13 -7.17
CA LEU A 67 1.86 -0.45 -7.79
C LEU A 67 2.71 -1.41 -8.63
N ASP A 68 3.29 -0.87 -9.68
CA ASP A 68 4.38 -1.52 -10.40
C ASP A 68 5.52 -0.54 -10.70
N GLY A 69 6.69 -1.11 -10.97
CA GLY A 69 7.87 -0.31 -11.27
C GLY A 69 9.07 -1.11 -11.72
N GLN A 70 10.14 -0.39 -12.07
CA GLN A 70 11.44 -0.99 -12.40
C GLN A 70 12.31 -1.06 -11.15
N LEU A 71 12.93 -2.23 -10.95
CA LEU A 71 13.92 -2.45 -9.93
C LEU A 71 15.28 -1.98 -10.42
N GLN A 72 15.87 -1.10 -9.64
CA GLN A 72 17.20 -0.56 -9.87
C GLN A 72 18.12 -0.89 -8.70
N ASP A 73 19.42 -1.00 -8.93
CA ASP A 73 20.41 -0.99 -7.86
C ASP A 73 20.56 0.42 -7.25
N THR A 74 21.45 0.55 -6.27
CA THR A 74 21.69 1.84 -5.60
C THR A 74 22.33 2.89 -6.53
N SER A 75 22.95 2.46 -7.64
CA SER A 75 23.51 3.32 -8.69
C SER A 75 22.47 3.72 -9.74
N GLY A 76 21.24 3.19 -9.68
CA GLY A 76 20.17 3.48 -10.64
C GLY A 76 20.21 2.62 -11.90
N GLN A 77 21.07 1.61 -11.96
CA GLN A 77 21.08 0.63 -13.06
C GLN A 77 20.05 -0.46 -12.82
N PRO A 78 19.57 -1.17 -13.86
CA PRO A 78 18.67 -2.30 -13.67
C PRO A 78 19.23 -3.32 -12.67
N VAL A 79 18.39 -3.80 -11.75
CA VAL A 79 18.85 -4.69 -10.66
C VAL A 79 19.61 -5.90 -11.18
N ASP A 80 20.78 -6.20 -10.62
CA ASP A 80 21.45 -7.48 -10.81
C ASP A 80 20.86 -8.51 -9.84
N TYR A 81 20.56 -9.73 -10.27
CA TYR A 81 20.07 -10.80 -9.40
C TYR A 81 21.18 -11.68 -8.83
N SER A 82 22.43 -11.47 -9.26
CA SER A 82 23.58 -12.20 -8.72
C SER A 82 23.64 -12.07 -7.20
N GLY A 83 23.89 -13.22 -6.55
CA GLY A 83 23.92 -13.33 -5.08
C GLY A 83 22.56 -13.25 -4.37
N THR A 84 21.44 -13.18 -5.11
CA THR A 84 20.09 -13.20 -4.55
C THR A 84 19.45 -14.58 -4.72
N PRO A 85 18.37 -14.90 -4.00
CA PRO A 85 17.58 -16.11 -4.24
C PRO A 85 17.03 -16.25 -5.67
N PHE A 86 17.01 -15.16 -6.46
CA PHE A 86 16.48 -15.16 -7.82
C PHE A 86 17.56 -15.33 -8.91
N ALA A 87 18.83 -15.53 -8.54
CA ALA A 87 19.95 -15.58 -9.48
C ALA A 87 19.77 -16.65 -10.57
N GLU A 88 19.44 -17.88 -10.19
CA GLU A 88 19.25 -19.00 -11.13
C GLU A 88 18.08 -18.76 -12.06
N ALA A 89 16.92 -18.35 -11.53
CA ALA A 89 15.76 -18.04 -12.36
C ALA A 89 16.06 -16.92 -13.37
N ALA A 90 16.78 -15.87 -12.94
CA ALA A 90 17.17 -14.77 -13.82
C ALA A 90 18.14 -15.20 -14.91
N ALA A 91 19.14 -16.03 -14.59
CA ALA A 91 20.10 -16.56 -15.56
C ALA A 91 19.41 -17.39 -16.67
N ASN A 92 18.27 -18.00 -16.36
CA ASN A 92 17.46 -18.77 -17.30
C ASN A 92 16.32 -17.95 -17.95
N GLY A 93 16.32 -16.62 -17.82
CA GLY A 93 15.30 -15.75 -18.41
C GLY A 93 13.94 -15.76 -17.68
N GLY A 94 13.85 -16.42 -16.53
CA GLY A 94 12.64 -16.50 -15.70
C GLY A 94 12.42 -15.27 -14.81
N LYS A 95 13.20 -14.20 -14.97
CA LYS A 95 13.02 -12.93 -14.26
C LYS A 95 13.15 -11.71 -15.15
N SER A 96 12.17 -10.83 -15.09
CA SER A 96 12.27 -9.46 -15.58
C SER A 96 12.94 -8.55 -14.54
N LYS A 97 13.08 -7.25 -14.82
CA LYS A 97 13.56 -6.23 -13.86
C LYS A 97 12.42 -5.46 -13.20
N ARG A 98 11.20 -5.99 -13.25
CA ARG A 98 9.98 -5.34 -12.78
C ARG A 98 9.63 -5.78 -11.36
N TYR A 99 8.83 -4.98 -10.67
CA TYR A 99 8.14 -5.35 -9.45
C TYR A 99 6.66 -5.03 -9.58
N ASP A 100 5.82 -5.92 -9.04
CA ASP A 100 4.38 -5.73 -8.87
C ASP A 100 4.01 -5.95 -7.41
N GLY A 101 3.14 -5.09 -6.87
CA GLY A 101 2.66 -5.20 -5.50
C GLY A 101 1.17 -4.86 -5.37
N LEU A 102 0.45 -5.70 -4.63
CA LEU A 102 -0.90 -5.43 -4.14
C LEU A 102 -0.85 -5.23 -2.62
N LEU A 103 -1.37 -4.11 -2.16
CA LEU A 103 -1.36 -3.73 -0.76
C LEU A 103 -2.77 -3.41 -0.27
N LYS A 104 -2.97 -3.67 1.02
CA LYS A 104 -4.18 -3.27 1.74
C LYS A 104 -3.83 -2.56 3.04
N LYS A 105 -4.53 -1.47 3.32
CA LYS A 105 -4.43 -0.71 4.56
C LYS A 105 -5.29 -1.41 5.62
N THR A 106 -4.72 -1.67 6.79
CA THR A 106 -5.44 -2.16 7.97
C THR A 106 -5.14 -1.22 9.13
N GLY A 107 -6.12 -0.39 9.49
CA GLY A 107 -5.91 0.74 10.40
C GLY A 107 -4.88 1.73 9.84
N PRO A 108 -3.81 2.08 10.57
CA PRO A 108 -2.80 3.02 10.08
C PRO A 108 -1.71 2.37 9.21
N LYS A 109 -1.74 1.05 8.98
CA LYS A 109 -0.62 0.33 8.36
C LYS A 109 -0.98 -0.23 6.99
N TRP A 110 -0.12 0.02 6.01
CA TRP A 110 -0.12 -0.71 4.74
C TRP A 110 0.57 -2.06 4.88
N SER A 111 -0.03 -3.10 4.32
CA SER A 111 0.53 -4.45 4.30
C SER A 111 0.49 -5.02 2.89
N ILE A 112 1.55 -5.75 2.52
CA ILE A 112 1.64 -6.47 1.25
C ILE A 112 0.71 -7.68 1.34
N LEU A 113 -0.28 -7.74 0.45
CA LEU A 113 -1.10 -8.94 0.27
C LEU A 113 -0.47 -9.89 -0.74
N GLU A 114 -0.01 -9.35 -1.85
CA GLU A 114 0.69 -10.07 -2.91
C GLU A 114 1.82 -9.23 -3.47
N SER A 115 2.86 -9.90 -3.93
CA SER A 115 3.97 -9.24 -4.60
C SER A 115 4.72 -10.19 -5.51
N ALA A 116 5.23 -9.69 -6.62
CA ALA A 116 6.10 -10.43 -7.51
C ALA A 116 7.37 -9.63 -7.82
N ILE A 117 8.53 -10.25 -7.59
CA ILE A 117 9.84 -9.73 -8.00
C ILE A 117 10.24 -10.38 -9.33
N GLY A 118 10.48 -9.53 -10.32
CA GLY A 118 10.82 -9.92 -11.69
C GLY A 118 9.78 -10.80 -12.39
N PRO A 119 8.45 -10.58 -12.26
CA PRO A 119 7.48 -11.36 -13.02
C PRO A 119 7.72 -11.21 -14.52
N THR A 120 7.66 -12.31 -15.26
CA THR A 120 7.70 -12.34 -16.74
C THR A 120 6.31 -12.31 -17.35
N ASP A 121 5.28 -12.43 -16.53
CA ASP A 121 3.86 -12.44 -16.85
C ASP A 121 3.14 -11.26 -16.17
N VAL A 122 1.81 -11.36 -16.08
CA VAL A 122 0.88 -10.37 -15.53
C VAL A 122 0.23 -10.90 -14.25
N PRO A 123 0.96 -10.94 -13.11
CA PRO A 123 0.51 -11.67 -11.92
C PRO A 123 -0.80 -11.12 -11.33
N TRP A 124 -1.13 -9.85 -11.61
CA TRP A 124 -2.38 -9.23 -11.17
C TRP A 124 -3.63 -9.89 -11.74
N GLU A 125 -3.57 -10.60 -12.88
CA GLU A 125 -4.73 -11.35 -13.38
C GLU A 125 -5.14 -12.46 -12.41
N GLY A 126 -4.16 -13.16 -11.82
CA GLY A 126 -4.42 -14.13 -10.75
C GLY A 126 -4.88 -13.46 -9.46
N TRP A 127 -4.33 -12.29 -9.14
CA TRP A 127 -4.69 -11.55 -7.93
C TRP A 127 -6.13 -11.00 -8.00
N LYS A 128 -6.58 -10.52 -9.17
CA LYS A 128 -7.99 -10.11 -9.39
C LYS A 128 -8.97 -11.22 -9.01
N ALA A 129 -8.67 -12.45 -9.41
CA ALA A 129 -9.51 -13.60 -9.09
C ALA A 129 -9.46 -13.98 -7.60
N LYS A 130 -8.29 -13.80 -6.95
CA LYS A 130 -8.10 -14.10 -5.52
C LYS A 130 -8.71 -13.05 -4.60
N TYR A 131 -8.77 -11.79 -5.03
CA TYR A 131 -9.26 -10.63 -4.26
C TYR A 131 -10.39 -9.92 -5.01
N PRO A 132 -11.57 -10.54 -5.15
CA PRO A 132 -12.70 -9.94 -5.87
C PRO A 132 -13.26 -8.67 -5.20
N GLU A 133 -12.92 -8.42 -3.93
CA GLU A 133 -13.30 -7.22 -3.20
C GLU A 133 -12.39 -6.02 -3.47
N ALA A 134 -11.25 -6.22 -4.14
CA ALA A 134 -10.36 -5.14 -4.55
C ALA A 134 -11.05 -4.26 -5.61
N PRO A 135 -11.09 -2.92 -5.44
CA PRO A 135 -11.80 -2.06 -6.37
C PRO A 135 -11.22 -2.15 -7.79
N PRO A 136 -12.05 -2.27 -8.85
CA PRO A 136 -11.58 -2.57 -10.20
C PRO A 136 -10.62 -1.51 -10.75
N GLN A 137 -10.78 -0.25 -10.35
CA GLN A 137 -9.92 0.86 -10.80
C GLN A 137 -8.47 0.82 -10.26
N ILE A 138 -8.12 -0.07 -9.32
CA ILE A 138 -6.72 -0.18 -8.89
C ILE A 138 -5.88 -1.00 -9.88
N TRP A 139 -6.50 -1.80 -10.74
CA TRP A 139 -5.77 -2.67 -11.64
C TRP A 139 -5.27 -1.91 -12.88
N PRO A 140 -4.14 -2.34 -13.49
CA PRO A 140 -3.70 -1.87 -14.80
C PRO A 140 -4.67 -2.20 -15.92
#